data_AF-A0A7V4L9K6-F1
#
_entry.id   AF-A0A7V4L9K6-F1
#
_cell.length_a   1.000
_cell.length_b   1.000
_cell.length_c   1.000
_cell.angle_alpha   90.00
_cell.angle_beta   90.00
_cell.angle_gamma   90.00
#
_symmetry.space_group_name_H-M   'P 1'
#
loop_
_entity.id
_entity.type
_entity.pdbx_description
1 polymer ?
#
loop_
_entity_poly.entity_id
_entity_poly.type
_entity_poly.pdbx_seq_one_letter_code
_entity_poly.pdbx_strand_id
1 'polypeptide(L)' 'EGAQYEIAGEAENGQDAVEKYRSLKHDLVLMDITMPDMDGLAAARTMALAGVR' A
#
# COMPACT_ATOMS: atom_id res chain seq x y z
N GLU A 1 -14.07 10.61 20.50
CA GLU A 1 -12.65 10.40 20.17
C GLU A 1 -12.51 10.33 18.66
N GLY A 2 -11.64 11.16 18.08
CA GLY A 2 -11.37 11.17 16.64
C GLY A 2 -10.16 10.31 16.34
N ALA A 3 -10.19 9.61 15.20
CA ALA A 3 -9.04 8.90 14.68
C ALA A 3 -7.82 9.84 14.57
N GLN A 4 -6.66 9.41 15.09
CA GLN A 4 -5.39 10.15 15.03
C GLN A 4 -4.60 9.86 13.74
N TYR A 5 -5.29 9.61 12.62
CA TYR A 5 -4.64 9.31 11.35
C TYR A 5 -5.31 10.05 10.20
N GLU A 6 -4.55 10.26 9.14
CA GLU A 6 -5.02 10.76 7.86
C GLU A 6 -4.90 9.64 6.83
N ILE A 7 -5.91 9.50 5.97
CA ILE A 7 -5.85 8.54 4.86
C ILE A 7 -5.02 9.18 3.75
N ALA A 8 -3.76 8.74 3.62
CA ALA A 8 -2.88 9.18 2.54
C ALA A 8 -3.36 8.71 1.16
N GLY A 9 -3.99 7.53 1.09
CA GLY A 9 -4.61 6.99 -0.12
C GLY A 9 -5.21 5.60 0.10
N GLU A 10 -6.04 5.18 -0.85
CA GLU A 10 -6.71 3.86 -0.88
C GLU A 10 -6.39 3.18 -2.21
N ALA A 11 -6.28 1.86 -2.25
CA ALA A 11 -5.98 1.10 -3.47
C ALA A 11 -6.95 -0.06 -3.68
N GLU A 12 -7.28 -0.35 -4.93
CA GLU A 12 -8.29 -1.37 -5.28
C GLU A 12 -7.68 -2.75 -5.57
N ASN A 13 -6.38 -2.82 -5.85
CA ASN A 13 -5.61 -4.06 -6.05
C ASN A 13 -4.12 -3.83 -5.74
N GLY A 14 -3.31 -4.89 -5.80
CA GLY A 14 -1.89 -4.78 -5.52
C GLY A 14 -1.13 -3.82 -6.46
N GLN A 15 -1.50 -3.73 -7.74
CA GLN A 15 -0.76 -2.92 -8.71
C GLN A 15 -0.98 -1.44 -8.47
N ASP A 16 -2.24 -1.04 -8.27
CA ASP A 16 -2.62 0.30 -7.84
C ASP A 16 -1.95 0.68 -6.50
N ALA A 17 -1.87 -0.28 -5.56
CA ALA A 17 -1.18 -0.07 -4.29
C ALA A 17 0.32 0.25 -4.48
N VAL A 18 1.02 -0.43 -5.38
CA VAL A 18 2.44 -0.17 -5.68
C VAL A 18 2.63 1.21 -6.31
N GLU A 19 1.74 1.63 -7.21
CA GLU A 19 1.80 2.95 -7.85
C GLU A 19 1.57 4.07 -6.82
N LYS A 20 0.54 3.94 -5.99
CA LYS A 20 0.23 4.85 -4.88
C LYS A 20 1.32 4.88 -3.83
N TYR A 21 1.92 3.74 -3.51
CA TYR A 21 3.04 3.67 -2.56
C TYR A 21 4.21 4.56 -2.99
N ARG A 22 4.50 4.62 -4.29
CA ARG A 22 5.61 5.42 -4.83
C ARG A 22 5.30 6.92 -4.89
N SER A 23 4.04 7.30 -5.08
CA SER A 23 3.63 8.69 -5.28
C SER A 23 3.22 9.40 -4.00
N LEU A 24 2.72 8.67 -3.01
CA LEU A 24 2.18 9.22 -1.76
C LEU A 24 3.21 9.15 -0.63
N LYS A 25 3.06 10.04 0.34
CA LYS A 25 3.79 9.99 1.62
C LYS A 25 2.90 9.33 2.65
N HIS A 26 3.31 8.17 3.14
CA HIS A 26 2.62 7.38 4.16
C HIS A 26 3.66 6.90 5.17
N ASP A 27 3.21 6.70 6.41
CA ASP A 27 4.02 6.12 7.48
C ASP A 27 3.67 4.65 7.73
N LEU A 28 2.46 4.24 7.34
CA LEU A 28 1.93 2.88 7.49
C LEU A 28 1.06 2.53 6.28
N VAL A 29 1.19 1.30 5.81
CA VAL A 29 0.32 0.71 4.79
C VAL A 29 -0.39 -0.48 5.40
N LEU A 30 -1.72 -0.47 5.30
CA LEU A 30 -2.56 -1.64 5.55
C LEU A 30 -2.92 -2.26 4.21
N MET A 31 -2.82 -3.58 4.11
CA MET A 31 -2.99 -4.32 2.85
C MET A 31 -3.75 -5.61 3.11
N ASP A 32 -4.75 -5.91 2.29
CA ASP A 32 -5.36 -7.23 2.25
C ASP A 32 -4.41 -8.20 1.51
N ILE A 33 -4.28 -9.42 2.02
CA ILE A 33 -3.50 -10.47 1.36
C ILE A 33 -4.22 -10.95 0.10
N THR A 34 -5.54 -11.12 0.13
CA THR A 34 -6.29 -11.71 -0.99
C THR A 34 -6.91 -10.61 -1.84
N MET A 35 -6.28 -10.30 -2.98
CA MET A 35 -6.75 -9.31 -3.93
C MET A 35 -6.77 -9.88 -5.36
N PRO A 36 -7.60 -9.33 -6.27
CA PRO A 36 -7.55 -9.67 -7.69
C PRO A 36 -6.23 -9.20 -8.31
N ASP A 37 -5.82 -9.90 -9.37
CA ASP A 37 -4.63 -9.64 -10.22
C ASP A 37 -3.28 -9.78 -9.51
N MET A 38 -2.98 -8.91 -8.54
CA MET A 38 -1.79 -8.99 -7.69
C MET A 38 -2.20 -9.04 -6.23
N ASP A 39 -1.81 -10.12 -5.56
CA ASP A 39 -2.05 -10.31 -4.13
C ASP A 39 -1.24 -9.33 -3.26
N GLY A 40 -1.68 -9.14 -2.02
CA GLY A 40 -1.07 -8.18 -1.11
C GLY A 40 0.35 -8.54 -0.68
N LEU A 41 0.72 -9.82 -0.72
CA LEU A 41 2.05 -10.26 -0.35
C LEU A 41 3.06 -9.93 -1.46
N ALA A 42 2.69 -10.15 -2.72
CA ALA A 42 3.45 -9.76 -3.89
C ALA A 42 3.59 -8.24 -3.97
N ALA A 43 2.51 -7.49 -3.69
CA ALA A 43 2.54 -6.03 -3.59
C ALA A 43 3.49 -5.57 -2.48
N ALA A 44 3.35 -6.09 -1.26
CA ALA A 44 4.22 -5.76 -0.12
C ALA A 44 5.70 -6.07 -0.41
N ARG A 45 5.99 -7.23 -1.02
CA ARG A 45 7.35 -7.58 -1.45
C ARG A 45 7.89 -6.59 -2.48
N THR A 46 7.07 -6.19 -3.46
CA THR A 46 7.45 -5.22 -4.48
C THR A 46 7.74 -3.84 -3.88
N MET A 47 6.91 -3.39 -2.93
CA MET A 47 7.10 -2.12 -2.23
C MET A 47 8.35 -2.13 -1.34
N ALA A 48 8.59 -3.21 -0.59
CA ALA A 48 9.79 -3.36 0.24
C ALA A 48 11.08 -3.37 -0.60
N LEU A 49 11.05 -4.00 -1.78
CA LEU A 49 12.18 -3.99 -2.72
C LEU A 49 12.37 -2.62 -3.39
N ALA A 50 11.29 -1.88 -3.60
CA ALA A 50 11.31 -0.53 -4.17
C ALA A 50 11.63 0.57 -3.13
N GLY A 51 11.54 0.24 -1.84
CA GLY A 51 11.53 1.19 -0.74
C GLY A 51 12.23 0.66 0.50
N VAL A 52 13.56 0.51 0.42
CA VAL A 52 14.40 0.96 1.53
C VAL A 52 14.60 2.46 1.29
N ARG A 53 13.73 3.28 1.86
CA ARG A 53 14.03 4.71 2.05
C ARG A 53 14.94 4.87 3.24
#